data_AF-A0A5E4KZC7-F1
#
_entry.id   AF-A0A5E4KZC7-F1
#
_cell.length_a   1.000
_cell.length_b   1.000
_cell.length_c   1.000
_cell.angle_alpha   90.00
_cell.angle_beta   90.00
_cell.angle_gamma   90.00
#
_symmetry.space_group_name_H-M   'P 1'
#
loop_
_entity.id
_entity.type
_entity.pdbx_description
1 polymer ?
#
loop_
_entity_poly.entity_id
_entity_poly.type
_entity_poly.pdbx_seq_one_letter_code
_entity_poly.pdbx_strand_id
1 'polypeptide(L)'
;MKGNVRNETNFEIMSLLFRYITRRINAMHILFILAFLTFGIGDGLTSAIMMGKRGVSAESNLFFANMYSSSGLIGVITAKIGFTVLLLMASLLVYWRSQGRNYWMVNGFLMALTLAGIMATIANLQAAAGLPFMSPEKILFIYLGMMFVFVEAGDFVDTRKFEASASARTGVKPVY
;
A
#
# COMPACT_ATOMS: atom_id res chain seq x y z
N MET A 1 30.38 37.88 -9.01
CA MET A 1 30.06 36.94 -10.11
C MET A 1 30.24 35.45 -9.79
N LYS A 2 30.93 35.02 -8.72
CA LYS A 2 31.08 33.58 -8.36
C LYS A 2 29.81 32.87 -7.83
N GLY A 3 28.76 33.60 -7.47
CA GLY A 3 27.54 33.04 -6.88
C GLY A 3 26.59 32.35 -7.87
N ASN A 4 26.59 32.75 -9.15
CA ASN A 4 25.61 32.26 -10.13
C ASN A 4 25.96 30.84 -10.65
N VAL A 5 27.24 30.58 -10.90
CA VAL A 5 27.73 29.30 -11.44
C VAL A 5 27.46 28.13 -10.48
N ARG A 6 27.58 28.35 -9.16
CA ARG A 6 27.37 27.30 -8.15
C ARG A 6 25.91 26.84 -8.06
N ASN A 7 24.96 27.75 -8.32
CA ASN A 7 23.53 27.43 -8.30
C ASN A 7 23.10 26.65 -9.54
N GLU A 8 23.67 26.97 -10.71
CA GLU A 8 23.44 26.24 -11.95
C GLU A 8 23.93 24.79 -11.86
N THR A 9 25.14 24.56 -11.32
CA THR A 9 25.69 23.20 -11.14
C THR A 9 24.85 22.37 -10.15
N ASN A 10 24.40 22.97 -9.04
CA ASN A 10 23.56 22.28 -8.06
C ASN A 10 22.19 21.89 -8.64
N PHE A 11 21.59 22.77 -9.44
CA PHE A 11 20.32 22.50 -10.11
C PHE A 11 20.45 21.36 -11.14
N GLU A 12 21.54 21.36 -11.91
CA GLU A 12 21.80 20.31 -12.90
C GLU A 12 22.01 18.94 -12.24
N ILE A 13 22.79 18.87 -11.16
CA ILE A 13 22.99 17.65 -10.36
C ILE A 13 21.66 17.15 -9.78
N MET A 14 20.84 18.05 -9.20
CA MET A 14 19.49 17.72 -8.71
C MET A 14 18.60 17.15 -9.83
N SER A 15 18.63 17.76 -11.01
CA SER A 15 17.84 17.30 -12.16
C SER A 15 18.27 15.91 -12.65
N LEU A 16 19.58 15.62 -12.64
CA LEU A 16 20.15 14.33 -13.04
C LEU A 16 19.80 13.24 -12.03
N LEU A 17 19.91 13.54 -10.72
CA LEU A 17 19.48 12.63 -9.66
C LEU A 17 17.99 12.34 -9.74
N PHE A 18 17.15 13.36 -9.94
CA PHE A 18 15.71 13.19 -10.09
C PHE A 18 15.35 12.32 -11.30
N ARG A 19 15.98 12.56 -12.46
CA ARG A 19 15.83 11.72 -13.66
C ARG A 19 16.30 10.29 -13.42
N TYR A 20 17.38 10.10 -12.67
CA TYR A 20 17.90 8.77 -12.35
C TYR A 20 16.93 8.00 -11.44
N ILE A 21 16.43 8.64 -10.38
CA ILE A 21 15.47 8.07 -9.44
C ILE A 21 14.15 7.75 -10.15
N THR A 22 13.58 8.69 -10.90
CA THR A 22 12.30 8.49 -11.61
C THR A 22 12.37 7.37 -12.65
N ARG A 23 13.52 7.15 -13.29
CA ARG A 23 13.71 6.00 -14.21
C ARG A 23 13.78 4.64 -13.49
N ARG A 24 14.05 4.61 -12.19
CA ARG A 24 14.15 3.40 -11.37
C ARG A 24 12.88 3.09 -10.57
N ILE A 25 11.99 4.07 -10.38
CA ILE A 25 10.71 3.86 -9.73
C ILE A 25 9.82 3.01 -10.64
N ASN A 26 9.40 1.86 -10.12
CA ASN A 26 8.43 0.99 -10.77
C ASN A 26 7.07 1.08 -10.04
N ALA A 27 6.02 0.51 -10.64
CA ALA A 27 4.67 0.53 -10.08
C ALA A 27 4.62 -0.04 -8.65
N MET A 28 5.36 -1.12 -8.39
CA MET A 28 5.47 -1.75 -7.07
C MET A 28 5.95 -0.76 -6.00
N HIS A 29 7.03 0.01 -6.25
CA HIS A 29 7.51 0.99 -5.27
C HIS A 29 6.46 2.06 -4.95
N ILE A 30 5.76 2.55 -5.98
CA ILE A 30 4.69 3.54 -5.81
C ILE A 30 3.57 2.94 -4.95
N LEU A 31 3.14 1.72 -5.28
CA LEU A 31 2.07 1.04 -4.57
C LEU A 31 2.46 0.68 -3.11
N PHE A 32 3.72 0.35 -2.85
CA PHE A 32 4.23 0.18 -1.48
C PHE A 32 4.08 1.45 -0.66
N ILE A 33 4.52 2.59 -1.23
CA ILE A 33 4.41 3.89 -0.55
C ILE A 33 2.95 4.26 -0.34
N LEU A 34 2.10 4.10 -1.37
CA LEU A 34 0.68 4.43 -1.25
C LEU A 34 -0.03 3.54 -0.23
N ALA A 35 0.22 2.24 -0.22
CA ALA A 35 -0.34 1.32 0.77
C ALA A 35 0.13 1.67 2.18
N PHE A 36 1.42 2.00 2.37
CA PHE A 36 1.94 2.45 3.66
C PHE A 36 1.28 3.75 4.13
N LEU A 37 1.16 4.74 3.25
CA LEU A 37 0.56 6.03 3.56
C LEU A 37 -0.93 5.92 3.88
N THR A 38 -1.68 5.12 3.12
CA THR A 38 -3.14 5.03 3.25
C THR A 38 -3.55 4.04 4.35
N PHE A 39 -3.11 2.79 4.27
CA PHE A 39 -3.48 1.73 5.21
C PHE A 39 -2.69 1.80 6.52
N GLY A 40 -1.45 2.31 6.50
CA GLY A 40 -0.65 2.51 7.72
C GLY A 40 -0.94 3.83 8.40
N ILE A 41 -0.47 4.92 7.80
CA ILE A 41 -0.54 6.25 8.42
C ILE A 41 -1.97 6.79 8.41
N GLY A 42 -2.64 6.74 7.27
CA GLY A 42 -3.99 7.29 7.07
C GLY A 42 -5.00 6.66 8.01
N ASP A 43 -5.19 5.34 7.93
CA ASP A 43 -6.08 4.60 8.82
C ASP A 43 -5.64 4.73 10.29
N GLY A 44 -4.34 4.60 10.58
CA GLY A 44 -3.78 4.74 11.93
C GLY A 44 -4.14 6.07 12.59
N LEU A 45 -3.85 7.18 11.93
CA LEU A 45 -4.09 8.52 12.45
C LEU A 45 -5.60 8.84 12.52
N THR A 46 -6.35 8.51 11.48
CA THR A 46 -7.78 8.84 11.41
C THR A 46 -8.62 8.02 12.39
N SER A 47 -8.30 6.74 12.59
CA SER A 47 -8.96 5.91 13.62
C SER A 47 -8.63 6.41 15.03
N ALA A 48 -7.38 6.82 15.30
CA ALA A 48 -7.00 7.43 16.56
C ALA A 48 -7.80 8.72 16.81
N ILE A 49 -7.89 9.62 15.82
CA ILE A 49 -8.71 10.84 15.90
C ILE A 49 -10.19 10.52 16.15
N MET A 50 -10.73 9.53 15.44
CA MET A 50 -12.11 9.08 15.60
C MET A 50 -12.38 8.64 17.04
N MET A 51 -11.54 7.77 17.60
CA MET A 51 -11.66 7.31 18.99
C MET A 51 -11.54 8.48 20.00
N GLY A 52 -10.67 9.45 19.71
CA GLY A 52 -10.55 10.65 20.54
C GLY A 52 -11.81 11.53 20.55
N LYS A 53 -12.58 11.55 19.46
CA LYS A 53 -13.80 12.36 19.35
C LYS A 53 -15.08 11.62 19.73
N ARG A 54 -15.17 10.32 19.45
CA ARG A 54 -16.39 9.52 19.59
C ARG A 54 -16.31 8.50 20.74
N GLY A 55 -15.16 8.41 21.39
CA GLY A 55 -14.88 7.39 22.39
C GLY A 55 -14.32 6.11 21.78
N VAL A 56 -13.74 5.29 22.65
CA VAL A 56 -13.05 4.05 22.27
C VAL A 56 -13.98 3.05 21.58
N SER A 57 -15.26 3.04 21.94
CA SER A 57 -16.29 2.17 21.35
C SER A 57 -16.60 2.46 19.88
N ALA A 58 -16.08 3.55 19.31
CA ALA A 58 -16.19 3.82 17.89
C ALA A 58 -15.31 2.89 17.04
N GLU A 59 -14.27 2.29 17.64
CA GLU A 59 -13.45 1.29 16.97
C GLU A 59 -14.06 -0.10 17.13
N SER A 60 -14.44 -0.70 15.99
CA SER A 60 -15.01 -2.05 15.95
C SER A 60 -14.01 -3.14 16.38
N ASN A 61 -12.71 -2.87 16.19
CA ASN A 61 -11.68 -3.84 16.48
C ASN A 61 -11.25 -3.76 17.96
N LEU A 62 -11.62 -4.78 18.72
CA LEU A 62 -11.29 -4.89 20.15
C LEU A 62 -9.80 -4.78 20.45
N PHE A 63 -8.93 -5.24 19.56
CA PHE A 63 -7.48 -5.12 19.75
C PHE A 63 -7.02 -3.65 19.72
N PHE A 64 -7.47 -2.87 18.73
CA PHE A 64 -7.12 -1.45 18.63
C PHE A 64 -7.82 -0.60 19.69
N ALA A 65 -9.05 -0.94 20.04
CA ALA A 65 -9.75 -0.34 21.18
C ALA A 65 -8.97 -0.53 22.48
N ASN A 66 -8.49 -1.75 22.76
CA ASN A 66 -7.68 -2.04 23.95
C ASN A 66 -6.34 -1.28 23.93
N MET A 67 -5.68 -1.20 22.77
CA MET A 67 -4.45 -0.41 22.61
C MET A 67 -4.67 1.08 22.88
N TYR A 68 -5.83 1.61 22.48
CA TYR A 68 -6.20 2.98 22.81
C TYR A 68 -6.38 3.16 24.32
N SER A 69 -7.09 2.23 24.98
CA SER A 69 -7.32 2.29 26.42
C SER A 69 -6.03 2.17 27.23
N SER A 70 -5.06 1.37 26.79
CA SER A 70 -3.79 1.16 27.50
C SER A 70 -2.74 2.22 27.22
N SER A 71 -2.68 2.71 25.98
CA SER A 71 -1.54 3.48 25.45
C SER A 71 -1.93 4.72 24.65
N GLY A 72 -3.23 5.05 24.64
CA GLY A 72 -3.78 6.24 24.00
C GLY A 72 -3.64 6.25 22.48
N LEU A 73 -3.71 7.46 21.91
CA LEU A 73 -3.59 7.72 20.47
C LEU A 73 -2.31 7.12 19.87
N ILE A 74 -1.19 7.29 20.55
CA ILE A 74 0.14 6.84 20.08
C ILE A 74 0.19 5.31 19.99
N GLY A 75 -0.42 4.61 20.95
CA GLY A 75 -0.50 3.15 20.93
C GLY A 75 -1.21 2.63 19.68
N VAL A 76 -2.37 3.20 19.35
CA VAL A 76 -3.14 2.79 18.15
C VAL A 76 -2.38 3.06 16.87
N ILE A 77 -1.82 4.27 16.72
CA ILE A 77 -1.06 4.65 15.52
C ILE A 77 0.13 3.71 15.33
N THR A 78 0.89 3.47 16.40
CA THR A 78 2.07 2.59 16.36
C THR A 78 1.67 1.15 16.01
N ALA A 79 0.60 0.63 16.62
CA ALA A 79 0.12 -0.72 16.35
C ALA A 79 -0.32 -0.89 14.90
N LYS A 80 -1.10 0.06 14.36
CA LYS A 80 -1.57 0.01 12.96
C LYS A 80 -0.42 0.16 11.96
N ILE A 81 0.51 1.10 12.18
CA ILE A 81 1.71 1.22 11.35
C ILE A 81 2.53 -0.07 11.38
N GLY A 82 2.73 -0.67 12.57
CA GLY A 82 3.44 -1.93 12.72
C GLY A 82 2.78 -3.06 11.95
N PHE A 83 1.46 -3.21 12.06
CA PHE A 83 0.70 -4.20 11.30
C PHE A 83 0.82 -3.99 9.78
N THR A 84 0.74 -2.75 9.31
CA THR A 84 0.93 -2.42 7.89
C THR A 84 2.34 -2.77 7.41
N VAL A 85 3.37 -2.48 8.20
CA VAL A 85 4.76 -2.86 7.87
C VAL A 85 4.88 -4.38 7.75
N LEU A 86 4.25 -5.16 8.63
CA LEU A 86 4.26 -6.62 8.54
C LEU A 86 3.61 -7.13 7.25
N LEU A 87 2.45 -6.58 6.86
CA LEU A 87 1.78 -6.94 5.60
C LEU A 87 2.63 -6.59 4.38
N LEU A 88 3.24 -5.40 4.38
CA LEU A 88 4.12 -4.96 3.30
C LEU A 88 5.37 -5.85 3.21
N MET A 89 5.99 -6.20 4.34
CA MET A 89 7.09 -7.16 4.38
C MET A 89 6.69 -8.53 3.84
N ALA A 90 5.51 -9.04 4.21
CA ALA A 90 5.01 -10.32 3.69
C ALA A 90 4.91 -10.29 2.15
N SER A 91 4.34 -9.21 1.58
CA SER A 91 4.26 -9.06 0.12
C SER A 91 5.63 -8.96 -0.57
N LEU A 92 6.59 -8.29 0.07
CA LEU A 92 7.97 -8.19 -0.42
C LEU A 92 8.67 -9.55 -0.41
N LEU A 93 8.46 -10.35 0.64
CA LEU A 93 9.01 -11.70 0.74
C LEU A 93 8.48 -12.62 -0.36
N VAL A 94 7.19 -12.52 -0.70
CA VAL A 94 6.61 -13.26 -1.83
C VAL A 94 7.30 -12.86 -3.14
N TYR A 95 7.46 -11.56 -3.38
CA TYR A 95 8.17 -11.06 -4.56
C TYR A 95 9.62 -11.59 -4.64
N TRP A 96 10.39 -11.48 -3.56
CA TRP A 96 11.79 -11.94 -3.52
C TRP A 96 11.92 -13.45 -3.68
N ARG A 97 11.07 -14.24 -3.01
CA ARG A 97 11.11 -15.70 -3.11
C ARG A 97 10.74 -16.19 -4.50
N SER A 98 9.88 -15.46 -5.22
CA SER A 98 9.54 -15.74 -6.62
C SER A 98 10.62 -15.30 -7.62
N GLN A 99 11.72 -14.67 -7.18
CA GLN A 99 12.71 -14.03 -8.05
C GLN A 99 12.09 -13.04 -9.05
N GLY A 100 11.03 -12.35 -8.63
CA GLY A 100 10.30 -11.39 -9.44
C GLY A 100 9.34 -11.98 -10.46
N ARG A 101 9.09 -13.30 -10.43
CA ARG A 101 8.07 -13.95 -11.29
C ARG A 101 6.64 -13.51 -10.93
N ASN A 102 6.39 -13.13 -9.67
CA ASN A 102 5.06 -12.77 -9.19
C ASN A 102 4.90 -11.23 -9.07
N TYR A 103 5.42 -10.49 -10.04
CA TYR A 103 5.45 -9.03 -9.98
C TYR A 103 4.05 -8.40 -10.04
N TRP A 104 3.23 -8.83 -11.00
CA TRP A 104 1.87 -8.30 -11.17
C TRP A 104 0.92 -8.81 -10.10
N MET A 105 1.09 -10.05 -9.64
CA MET A 105 0.35 -10.60 -8.50
C MET A 105 0.55 -9.75 -7.24
N VAL A 106 1.81 -9.42 -6.91
CA VAL A 106 2.13 -8.57 -5.75
C VAL A 106 1.60 -7.15 -5.92
N ASN A 107 1.68 -6.56 -7.12
CA ASN A 107 1.05 -5.27 -7.39
C ASN A 107 -0.47 -5.32 -7.21
N GLY A 108 -1.12 -6.41 -7.61
CA GLY A 108 -2.56 -6.63 -7.39
C GLY A 108 -2.94 -6.56 -5.92
N PHE A 109 -2.18 -7.26 -5.07
CA PHE A 109 -2.34 -7.19 -3.62
C PHE A 109 -2.14 -5.76 -3.07
N LEU A 110 -1.07 -5.06 -3.48
CA LEU A 110 -0.78 -3.71 -2.99
C LEU A 110 -1.83 -2.68 -3.44
N MET A 111 -2.40 -2.84 -4.65
CA MET A 111 -3.51 -2.02 -5.13
C MET A 111 -4.74 -2.22 -4.24
N ALA A 112 -5.12 -3.47 -3.97
CA ALA A 112 -6.26 -3.77 -3.09
C ALA A 112 -6.05 -3.19 -1.68
N LEU A 113 -4.83 -3.33 -1.14
CA LEU A 113 -4.47 -2.79 0.18
C LEU A 113 -4.53 -1.26 0.22
N THR A 114 -4.05 -0.59 -0.84
CA THR A 114 -4.13 0.88 -0.98
C THR A 114 -5.58 1.36 -0.99
N LEU A 115 -6.45 0.74 -1.80
CA LEU A 115 -7.86 1.11 -1.88
C LEU A 115 -8.59 0.85 -0.56
N ALA A 116 -8.30 -0.25 0.11
CA ALA A 116 -8.82 -0.52 1.45
C ALA A 116 -8.39 0.55 2.46
N GLY A 117 -7.11 0.97 2.43
CA GLY A 117 -6.59 2.05 3.26
C GLY A 117 -7.30 3.39 3.02
N ILE A 118 -7.56 3.72 1.75
CA ILE A 118 -8.32 4.92 1.38
C ILE A 118 -9.75 4.85 1.95
N MET A 119 -10.44 3.72 1.76
CA MET A 119 -11.81 3.54 2.27
C MET A 119 -11.86 3.64 3.80
N ALA A 120 -10.93 2.99 4.51
CA ALA A 120 -10.83 3.06 5.96
C ALA A 120 -10.57 4.50 6.45
N THR A 121 -9.63 5.19 5.81
CA THR A 121 -9.32 6.60 6.12
C THR A 121 -10.55 7.50 5.95
N ILE A 122 -11.28 7.36 4.84
CA ILE A 122 -12.51 8.14 4.58
C ILE A 122 -13.59 7.81 5.62
N ALA A 123 -13.82 6.52 5.91
CA ALA A 123 -14.83 6.10 6.86
C ALA A 123 -14.53 6.62 8.28
N ASN A 124 -13.28 6.56 8.72
CA ASN A 124 -12.86 7.11 10.02
C ASN A 124 -13.08 8.64 10.09
N LEU A 125 -12.75 9.37 9.02
CA LEU A 125 -12.97 10.82 8.96
C LEU A 125 -14.46 11.18 9.00
N GLN A 126 -15.29 10.42 8.27
CA GLN A 126 -16.75 10.59 8.29
C GLN A 126 -17.31 10.29 9.69
N ALA A 127 -16.90 9.19 10.32
CA ALA A 127 -17.29 8.84 11.67
C ALA A 127 -16.87 9.91 12.70
N ALA A 128 -15.63 10.40 12.59
CA ALA A 128 -15.11 11.47 13.44
C ALA A 128 -15.91 12.79 13.27
N ALA A 129 -16.41 13.07 12.06
CA ALA A 129 -17.28 14.21 11.77
C ALA A 129 -18.76 13.97 12.14
N GLY A 130 -19.16 12.75 12.48
CA GLY A 130 -20.56 12.40 12.72
C GLY A 130 -21.42 12.24 11.48
N LEU A 131 -20.78 12.05 10.33
CA LEU A 131 -21.45 11.79 9.06
C LEU A 131 -21.72 10.29 8.91
N PRO A 132 -22.70 9.88 8.09
CA PRO A 132 -22.82 8.48 7.69
C PRO A 132 -21.51 7.97 7.10
N PHE A 133 -21.07 6.79 7.53
CA PHE A 133 -19.82 6.17 7.11
C PHE A 133 -20.02 4.71 6.74
N MET A 134 -19.09 4.16 5.96
CA MET A 134 -19.08 2.75 5.62
C MET A 134 -18.61 1.92 6.82
N SER A 135 -19.36 0.86 7.16
CA SER A 135 -18.98 0.01 8.30
C SER A 135 -17.68 -0.77 8.00
N PRO A 136 -16.86 -1.06 9.02
CA PRO A 136 -15.60 -1.79 8.85
C PRO A 136 -15.77 -3.15 8.16
N GLU A 137 -16.87 -3.85 8.43
CA GLU A 137 -17.18 -5.15 7.81
C GLU A 137 -17.39 -5.02 6.31
N LYS A 138 -18.05 -3.95 5.85
CA LYS A 138 -18.25 -3.69 4.42
C LYS A 138 -16.91 -3.38 3.74
N ILE A 139 -16.06 -2.58 4.38
CA ILE A 139 -14.72 -2.29 3.86
C ILE A 139 -13.90 -3.57 3.74
N LEU A 140 -13.94 -4.43 4.76
CA LEU A 140 -13.25 -5.73 4.74
C LEU A 140 -13.76 -6.63 3.61
N PHE A 141 -15.08 -6.74 3.43
CA PHE A 141 -15.66 -7.53 2.34
C PHE A 141 -15.23 -7.02 0.96
N ILE A 142 -15.27 -5.71 0.74
CA ILE A 142 -14.82 -5.09 -0.53
C ILE A 142 -13.33 -5.34 -0.72
N TYR A 143 -12.51 -5.17 0.33
CA TYR A 143 -11.09 -5.45 0.28
C TYR A 143 -10.79 -6.90 -0.13
N LEU A 144 -11.44 -7.88 0.50
CA LEU A 144 -11.25 -9.29 0.16
C LEU A 144 -11.62 -9.55 -1.30
N GLY A 145 -12.78 -9.03 -1.76
CA GLY A 145 -13.20 -9.15 -3.15
C GLY A 145 -12.20 -8.54 -4.14
N MET A 146 -11.72 -7.32 -3.88
CA MET A 146 -10.71 -6.66 -4.71
C MET A 146 -9.37 -7.41 -4.69
N MET A 147 -8.96 -7.91 -3.52
CA MET A 147 -7.72 -8.68 -3.37
C MET A 147 -7.76 -9.91 -4.26
N PHE A 148 -8.83 -10.72 -4.20
CA PHE A 148 -8.98 -11.89 -5.07
C PHE A 148 -8.91 -11.50 -6.55
N VAL A 149 -9.72 -10.52 -6.97
CA VAL A 149 -9.77 -10.11 -8.39
C VAL A 149 -8.41 -9.61 -8.88
N PHE A 150 -7.73 -8.75 -8.11
CA PHE A 150 -6.47 -8.14 -8.54
C PHE A 150 -5.28 -9.08 -8.44
N VAL A 151 -5.25 -9.97 -7.45
CA VAL A 151 -4.20 -10.99 -7.32
C VAL A 151 -4.30 -12.00 -8.45
N GLU A 152 -5.49 -12.53 -8.74
CA GLU A 152 -5.73 -13.47 -9.84
C GLU A 152 -5.44 -12.83 -11.21
N ALA A 153 -5.91 -11.60 -11.43
CA ALA A 153 -5.59 -10.86 -12.65
C ALA A 153 -4.08 -10.63 -12.80
N GLY A 154 -3.37 -10.37 -11.69
CA GLY A 154 -1.93 -10.21 -11.66
C GLY A 154 -1.19 -11.52 -11.98
N ASP A 155 -1.59 -12.63 -11.35
CA ASP A 155 -1.00 -13.95 -11.59
C ASP A 155 -1.19 -14.43 -13.04
N PHE A 156 -2.37 -14.17 -13.62
CA PHE A 156 -2.63 -14.43 -15.03
C PHE A 156 -1.62 -13.69 -15.94
N VAL A 157 -1.35 -12.41 -15.66
CA VAL A 157 -0.37 -11.62 -16.44
C VAL A 157 1.05 -12.15 -16.24
N ASP A 158 1.43 -12.48 -15.01
CA ASP A 158 2.74 -13.03 -14.66
C ASP A 158 3.00 -14.36 -15.39
N THR A 159 2.01 -15.27 -15.40
CA THR A 159 2.08 -16.57 -16.09
C THR A 159 2.30 -16.39 -17.59
N ARG A 160 1.50 -15.54 -18.25
CA ARG A 160 1.63 -15.27 -19.70
C ARG A 160 2.99 -14.68 -20.08
N LYS A 161 3.54 -13.78 -19.26
CA LYS A 161 4.88 -13.20 -19.50
C LYS A 161 5.97 -14.25 -19.39
N PHE A 162 5.83 -15.18 -18.44
CA PHE A 162 6.79 -16.26 -18.26
C PHE A 162 6.77 -17.24 -19.44
N GLU A 163 5.59 -17.68 -19.86
CA GLU A 163 5.40 -18.56 -21.03
C GLU A 163 5.98 -17.96 -22.31
N ALA A 164 5.70 -16.68 -22.57
CA ALA A 164 6.21 -15.98 -23.74
C ALA A 164 7.75 -15.91 -23.72
N SER A 165 8.34 -15.65 -22.55
CA SER A 165 9.80 -15.60 -22.37
C SER A 165 10.46 -16.98 -22.55
N ALA A 166 9.81 -18.06 -22.12
CA ALA A 166 10.29 -19.42 -22.29
C ALA A 166 10.21 -19.87 -23.77
N SER A 167 9.12 -19.53 -24.45
CA SER A 167 8.91 -19.81 -25.87
C SER A 167 9.95 -19.11 -26.75
N ALA A 168 10.25 -17.84 -26.45
CA ALA A 168 11.30 -17.08 -27.16
C ALA A 168 12.70 -17.68 -27.01
N ARG A 169 13.01 -18.35 -25.89
CA ARG A 169 14.30 -19.01 -25.66
C ARG A 169 14.43 -20.36 -26.33
N THR A 170 13.31 -21.08 -26.48
CA THR A 170 13.29 -22.46 -26.97
C THR A 170 12.91 -22.57 -28.46
N GLY A 171 12.37 -21.51 -29.05
CA GLY A 171 11.85 -21.52 -30.42
C GLY A 171 10.54 -22.29 -30.58
N VAL A 172 10.00 -22.86 -29.50
CA VAL A 172 8.73 -23.58 -29.49
C VAL A 172 7.61 -22.59 -29.19
N LYS A 173 6.60 -22.52 -30.06
CA LYS A 173 5.42 -21.67 -29.83
C LYS A 173 4.61 -22.21 -28.65
N PRO A 174 4.06 -21.33 -27.80
CA PRO A 174 3.19 -21.76 -26.70
C PRO A 174 1.91 -22.37 -27.28
N VAL A 175 1.49 -23.51 -26.72
CA VAL A 175 0.21 -24.17 -27.03
C VAL A 175 -0.83 -23.54 -26.11
N TYR A 176 -1.75 -22.79 -26.70
CA TYR A 176 -2.84 -22.11 -25.99
C TYR A 176 -4.06 -23.02 -25.84
#